data_AF-A0AAD6NTT2-F1
#
_entry.id   AF-A0AAD6NTT2-F1
#
_cell.length_a   1.000
_cell.length_b   1.000
_cell.length_c   1.000
_cell.angle_alpha   90.00
_cell.angle_beta   90.00
_cell.angle_gamma   90.00
#
_symmetry.space_group_name_H-M   'P 1'
#
loop_
_entity.id
_entity.type
_entity.pdbx_description
1 polymer ?
#
loop_
_entity_poly.entity_id
_entity_poly.type
_entity_poly.pdbx_seq_one_letter_code
_entity_poly.pdbx_strand_id
1 'polypeptide(L)'
;MEELIISPSSSSPLVSLSQETPSTLHQRLQLVVQNQPDWWSYAIFWRTLNDDSGRLFLGWGDGHFQGSKDTSPKLNTVSNSRMTISNTERKRGMMKGIQSLIGECHDLDMSLMDGTDATDSEWFYVMSLTRSFPPGDGILGKAYTTGSLIWLTGWP
;
A
#
# COMPACT_ATOMS: atom_id res chain seq x y z
N MET A 1 -37.34 5.41 48.07
CA MET A 1 -38.29 5.59 46.95
C MET A 1 -37.47 6.19 45.83
N GLU A 2 -37.35 5.44 44.74
CA GLU A 2 -36.57 5.58 43.49
C GLU A 2 -35.37 6.54 43.39
N GLU A 3 -34.18 5.95 43.15
CA GLU A 3 -33.11 6.58 42.36
C GLU A 3 -33.46 6.50 40.86
N LEU A 4 -33.50 7.64 40.17
CA LEU A 4 -33.59 7.70 38.72
C LEU A 4 -32.20 7.93 38.13
N ILE A 5 -31.54 6.82 37.77
CA ILE A 5 -30.32 6.82 36.96
C ILE A 5 -30.74 7.12 35.53
N ILE A 6 -30.54 8.36 35.07
CA ILE A 6 -30.65 8.71 33.66
C ILE A 6 -29.27 8.57 33.04
N SER A 7 -29.04 7.44 32.39
CA SER A 7 -27.85 7.18 31.57
C SER A 7 -27.78 8.18 30.40
N PRO A 8 -26.66 8.89 30.19
CA PRO A 8 -26.46 9.58 28.93
C PRO A 8 -26.03 8.56 27.86
N SER A 9 -26.89 8.39 26.86
CA SER A 9 -26.63 7.60 25.65
C SER A 9 -25.29 8.01 25.02
N SER A 10 -24.41 7.03 24.83
CA SER A 10 -23.15 7.18 24.10
C SER A 10 -23.47 7.57 22.65
N SER A 11 -23.27 8.85 22.34
CA SER A 11 -23.31 9.34 20.97
C SER A 11 -21.96 9.05 20.34
N SER A 12 -21.85 7.96 19.58
CA SER A 12 -20.71 7.74 18.71
C SER A 12 -20.59 8.93 17.75
N PRO A 13 -19.43 9.60 17.62
CA PRO A 13 -19.26 10.57 16.57
C PRO A 13 -19.31 9.80 15.25
N LEU A 14 -20.36 10.05 14.46
CA LEU A 14 -20.35 9.76 13.03
C LEU A 14 -19.14 10.51 12.48
N VAL A 15 -18.08 9.77 12.17
CA VAL A 15 -16.91 10.31 11.47
C VAL A 15 -17.44 10.79 10.13
N SER A 16 -17.67 12.11 10.05
CA SER A 16 -17.78 12.81 8.79
C SER A 16 -16.61 12.35 7.93
N LEU A 17 -16.90 11.85 6.73
CA LEU A 17 -15.94 11.56 5.67
C LEU A 17 -15.34 12.88 5.17
N SER A 18 -14.76 13.64 6.09
CA SER A 18 -14.08 14.89 5.87
C SER A 18 -12.68 14.52 5.42
N GLN A 19 -12.49 14.57 4.11
CA GLN A 19 -11.21 14.80 3.42
C GLN A 19 -9.99 14.64 4.33
N GLU A 20 -9.56 13.39 4.53
CA GLU A 20 -8.38 13.08 5.31
C GLU A 20 -7.19 13.83 4.70
N THR A 21 -6.49 14.63 5.51
CA THR A 21 -5.25 15.26 5.07
C THR A 21 -4.24 14.16 4.71
N PRO A 22 -3.51 14.26 3.58
CA PRO A 22 -2.58 13.21 3.14
C PRO A 22 -1.59 12.78 4.22
N SER A 23 -1.11 13.73 5.04
CA SER A 23 -0.19 13.46 6.15
C SER A 23 -0.78 12.57 7.25
N THR A 24 -2.08 12.65 7.51
CA THR A 24 -2.73 11.82 8.55
C THR A 24 -2.97 10.38 8.08
N LEU A 25 -3.26 10.18 6.80
CA LEU A 25 -3.50 8.85 6.25
C LEU A 25 -2.19 8.05 6.21
N HIS A 26 -1.12 8.66 5.71
CA HIS A 26 0.20 8.02 5.68
C HIS A 26 0.66 7.57 7.06
N GLN A 27 0.50 8.43 8.08
CA GLN A 27 0.82 8.10 9.47
C GLN A 27 0.01 6.92 9.99
N ARG A 28 -1.28 6.83 9.67
CA ARG A 28 -2.12 5.69 10.05
C ARG A 28 -1.66 4.40 9.39
N LEU A 29 -1.32 4.44 8.11
CA LEU A 29 -0.79 3.28 7.39
C LEU A 29 0.54 2.81 7.99
N GLN A 30 1.43 3.75 8.31
CA GLN A 30 2.67 3.46 9.01
C GLN A 30 2.40 2.77 10.36
N LEU A 31 1.46 3.29 11.16
CA LEU A 31 1.07 2.67 12.44
C LEU A 31 0.46 1.28 12.24
N VAL A 32 -0.36 1.08 11.20
CA VAL A 32 -0.95 -0.23 10.90
C VAL A 32 0.14 -1.25 10.62
N VAL A 33 1.19 -0.89 9.89
CA VAL A 33 2.29 -1.81 9.57
C VAL A 33 3.17 -2.06 10.81
N GLN A 34 3.49 -1.01 11.58
CA GLN A 34 4.44 -1.11 12.70
C GLN A 34 3.86 -1.78 13.95
N ASN A 35 2.55 -1.72 14.17
CA ASN A 35 1.92 -2.27 15.37
C ASN A 35 1.49 -3.75 15.24
N GLN A 36 1.96 -4.45 14.21
CA GLN A 36 1.61 -5.87 14.00
C GLN A 36 2.55 -6.80 14.76
N PRO A 37 2.03 -7.91 15.32
CA PRO A 37 2.88 -8.92 15.96
C PRO A 37 3.82 -9.60 14.96
N ASP A 38 3.37 -9.73 13.71
CA ASP A 38 4.14 -10.29 12.60
C ASP A 38 4.61 -9.18 11.64
N TRP A 39 5.71 -9.43 10.94
CA TRP A 39 6.27 -8.45 10.00
C TRP A 39 5.39 -8.29 8.77
N TRP A 40 4.80 -7.11 8.60
CA TRP A 40 4.10 -6.73 7.38
C TRP A 40 5.05 -5.94 6.48
N SER A 41 5.19 -6.28 5.20
CA SER A 41 6.12 -5.56 4.31
C SER A 41 5.61 -4.19 3.89
N TYR A 42 4.29 -4.02 3.79
CA TYR A 42 3.65 -2.76 3.37
C TYR A 42 2.17 -2.71 3.76
N ALA A 43 1.59 -1.51 3.68
CA ALA A 43 0.15 -1.28 3.65
C ALA A 43 -0.18 -0.31 2.51
N ILE A 44 -1.31 -0.54 1.83
CA ILE A 44 -1.79 0.31 0.73
C ILE A 44 -3.25 0.65 0.99
N PHE A 45 -3.58 1.92 0.90
CA PHE A 45 -4.95 2.41 0.88
C PHE A 45 -5.39 2.65 -0.56
N TRP A 46 -6.48 1.99 -0.96
CA TRP A 46 -7.13 2.17 -2.26
C TRP A 46 -8.33 3.09 -2.08
N ARG A 47 -8.37 4.20 -2.83
CA ARG A 47 -9.47 5.18 -2.77
C ARG A 47 -10.44 4.99 -3.92
N THR A 48 -11.71 5.32 -3.70
CA THR A 48 -12.73 5.35 -4.74
C THR A 48 -12.57 6.61 -5.59
N LEU A 49 -12.43 6.43 -6.88
CA LEU A 49 -12.37 7.50 -7.88
C LEU A 49 -13.44 7.25 -8.95
N ASN A 50 -13.80 8.31 -9.67
CA ASN A 50 -14.64 8.20 -10.85
C ASN A 50 -13.83 8.66 -12.07
N ASP A 51 -14.00 7.99 -13.20
CA ASP A 51 -13.47 8.47 -14.47
C ASP A 51 -14.34 9.58 -15.07
N ASP A 52 -13.92 10.15 -16.20
CA ASP A 52 -14.66 11.22 -16.88
C ASP A 52 -16.07 10.81 -17.33
N SER A 53 -16.34 9.50 -17.40
CA SER A 53 -17.65 8.95 -17.73
C SER A 53 -18.51 8.63 -16.49
N GLY A 54 -18.02 8.95 -15.29
CA GLY A 54 -18.68 8.68 -14.02
C GLY A 54 -18.61 7.22 -13.58
N ARG A 55 -17.76 6.39 -14.20
CA ARG A 55 -17.57 5.00 -13.75
C ARG A 55 -16.63 4.96 -12.57
N LEU A 56 -17.06 4.30 -11.51
CA LEU A 56 -16.29 4.14 -10.28
C LEU A 56 -15.18 3.11 -10.49
N PHE A 57 -14.00 3.39 -9.94
CA PHE A 57 -12.89 2.44 -9.81
C PHE A 57 -12.09 2.71 -8.53
N LEU A 58 -11.34 1.72 -8.08
CA LEU A 58 -10.38 1.86 -6.98
C LEU A 58 -9.02 2.24 -7.57
N GLY A 59 -8.51 3.40 -7.17
CA GLY A 59 -7.19 3.88 -7.53
C GLY A 59 -6.25 3.95 -6.33
N TRP A 60 -4.95 4.11 -6.59
CA TRP A 60 -3.97 4.34 -5.54
C TRP A 60 -4.38 5.55 -4.69
N GLY A 61 -4.45 5.36 -3.37
CA GLY A 61 -4.77 6.41 -2.44
C GLY A 61 -3.57 6.90 -1.65
N ASP A 62 -2.93 6.00 -0.93
CA ASP A 62 -1.70 6.22 -0.16
C ASP A 62 -1.09 4.85 0.18
N GLY A 63 0.14 4.81 0.67
CA GLY A 63 0.81 3.59 1.05
C GLY A 63 2.01 3.82 1.96
N HIS A 64 2.35 2.79 2.73
CA HIS A 64 3.59 2.74 3.51
C HIS A 64 4.31 1.42 3.23
N PHE A 65 5.61 1.50 2.92
CA PHE A 65 6.46 0.35 2.65
C PHE A 65 7.58 0.28 3.70
N GLN A 66 7.69 -0.84 4.43
CA GLN A 66 8.74 -1.04 5.43
C GLN A 66 9.80 -2.09 5.04
N GLY A 67 9.65 -2.76 3.90
CA GLY A 67 10.66 -3.71 3.42
C GLY A 67 10.48 -5.16 3.89
N SER A 68 11.48 -5.99 3.62
CA SER A 68 11.57 -7.34 4.16
C SER A 68 12.08 -7.31 5.61
N LYS A 69 11.71 -8.33 6.39
CA LYS A 69 12.16 -8.51 7.78
C LYS A 69 13.67 -8.71 7.90
N ASP A 70 14.36 -9.03 6.80
CA ASP A 70 15.75 -9.44 6.82
C ASP A 70 16.71 -8.28 7.11
N THR A 71 16.99 -8.11 8.40
CA THR A 71 18.22 -7.51 8.91
C THR A 71 19.40 -8.41 8.58
N SER A 72 20.05 -8.22 7.43
CA SER A 72 21.46 -8.59 7.26
C SER A 72 22.13 -7.71 6.21
N PRO A 73 23.39 -7.27 6.41
CA PRO A 73 24.14 -6.59 5.37
C PRO A 73 24.33 -7.56 4.21
N LYS A 74 23.89 -7.13 3.01
CA LYS A 74 23.92 -7.86 1.73
C LYS A 74 25.23 -8.65 1.57
N LEU A 75 25.18 -9.96 1.83
CA LEU A 75 26.21 -10.90 1.39
C LEU A 75 25.75 -11.52 0.06
N ASN A 76 26.45 -11.13 -0.99
CA ASN A 76 26.35 -11.62 -2.36
C ASN A 76 26.17 -13.15 -2.40
N THR A 77 24.92 -13.61 -2.50
CA THR A 77 24.64 -15.02 -2.78
C THR A 77 24.26 -15.12 -4.25
N VAL A 78 25.28 -15.44 -5.04
CA VAL A 78 25.14 -15.81 -6.45
C VAL A 78 24.32 -17.08 -6.54
N SER A 79 23.07 -17.00 -6.98
CA SER A 79 22.33 -18.18 -7.45
C SER A 79 21.31 -17.81 -8.54
N ASN A 80 21.43 -18.47 -9.69
CA ASN A 80 20.56 -18.43 -10.89
C ASN A 80 20.59 -17.18 -11.79
N SER A 81 21.82 -16.87 -12.24
CA SER A 81 22.26 -15.73 -13.08
C SER A 81 21.76 -15.64 -14.54
N ARG A 82 20.69 -16.32 -15.00
CA ARG A 82 20.29 -16.19 -16.44
C ARG A 82 18.88 -15.67 -16.69
N MET A 83 17.92 -15.90 -15.79
CA MET A 83 16.55 -15.40 -15.96
C MET A 83 16.33 -14.06 -15.22
N THR A 84 17.00 -13.89 -14.08
CA THR A 84 16.92 -12.71 -13.21
C THR A 84 17.57 -11.47 -13.83
N ILE A 85 18.69 -11.61 -14.55
CA ILE A 85 19.42 -10.49 -15.18
C ILE A 85 18.55 -9.72 -16.18
N SER A 86 17.71 -10.43 -16.94
CA SER A 86 16.83 -9.74 -17.91
C SER A 86 15.78 -8.88 -17.19
N ASN A 87 15.33 -9.33 -16.02
CA ASN A 87 14.30 -8.66 -15.25
C ASN A 87 14.89 -7.48 -14.48
N THR A 88 16.11 -7.59 -13.95
CA THR A 88 16.81 -6.50 -13.26
C THR A 88 17.16 -5.34 -14.20
N GLU A 89 17.54 -5.63 -15.44
CA GLU A 89 17.82 -4.60 -16.45
C GLU A 89 16.56 -3.85 -16.91
N ARG A 90 15.45 -4.57 -17.15
CA ARG A 90 14.15 -3.93 -17.43
C ARG A 90 13.63 -3.15 -16.23
N LYS A 91 13.70 -3.74 -15.03
CA LYS A 91 13.45 -3.08 -13.75
C LYS A 91 14.22 -1.77 -13.70
N ARG A 92 15.54 -1.81 -13.86
CA ARG A 92 16.42 -0.65 -13.81
C ARG A 92 16.02 0.43 -14.82
N GLY A 93 15.70 0.04 -16.05
CA GLY A 93 15.23 0.96 -17.08
C GLY A 93 13.90 1.63 -16.74
N MET A 94 12.92 0.84 -16.27
CA MET A 94 11.61 1.34 -15.86
C MET A 94 11.70 2.21 -14.60
N MET A 95 12.57 1.87 -13.65
CA MET A 95 12.85 2.66 -12.45
C MET A 95 13.41 4.03 -12.79
N LYS A 96 14.41 4.09 -13.70
CA LYS A 96 14.95 5.37 -14.18
C LYS A 96 13.90 6.20 -14.91
N GLY A 97 13.04 5.55 -15.71
CA GLY A 97 11.92 6.21 -16.37
C GLY A 97 10.90 6.78 -15.38
N ILE A 98 10.53 6.00 -14.36
CA ILE A 98 9.64 6.43 -13.28
C ILE A 98 10.25 7.57 -12.47
N GLN A 99 11.54 7.53 -12.13
CA GLN A 99 12.27 8.65 -11.49
C GLN A 99 12.15 9.94 -12.31
N SER A 100 12.31 9.85 -13.64
CA SER A 100 12.19 11.03 -14.51
C SER A 100 10.77 11.61 -14.57
N LEU A 101 9.74 10.78 -14.35
CA LEU A 101 8.34 11.21 -14.34
C LEU A 101 7.87 11.72 -12.96
N ILE A 102 8.47 11.24 -11.87
CA ILE A 102 8.06 11.55 -10.48
C ILE A 102 8.89 12.72 -9.89
N GLY A 103 9.76 13.37 -10.67
CA GLY A 103 10.72 14.42 -10.25
C GLY A 103 10.17 15.67 -9.53
N GLU A 104 8.91 15.69 -9.11
CA GLU A 104 8.26 16.76 -8.37
C GLU A 104 7.35 16.26 -7.20
N CYS A 105 7.30 14.95 -6.90
CA CYS A 105 6.52 14.42 -5.77
C CYS A 105 7.43 14.20 -4.54
N HIS A 106 7.51 15.21 -3.68
CA HIS A 106 8.55 15.38 -2.67
C HIS A 106 8.46 14.50 -1.40
N ASP A 107 7.54 13.51 -1.34
CA ASP A 107 7.25 12.74 -0.11
C ASP A 107 7.79 11.30 -0.11
N LEU A 108 8.41 10.84 -1.20
CA LEU A 108 9.09 9.55 -1.20
C LEU A 108 10.58 9.78 -0.94
N ASP A 109 11.08 9.27 0.18
CA ASP A 109 12.52 9.21 0.47
C ASP A 109 13.21 8.29 -0.55
N MET A 110 13.52 8.85 -1.72
CA MET A 110 14.14 8.15 -2.85
C MET A 110 15.64 7.91 -2.65
N SER A 111 16.23 8.34 -1.52
CA SER A 111 17.64 8.11 -1.21
C SER A 111 17.96 6.63 -0.93
N LEU A 112 16.96 5.76 -0.72
CA LEU A 112 17.15 4.33 -0.51
C LEU A 112 17.23 3.52 -1.83
N MET A 113 17.02 4.16 -2.98
CA MET A 113 16.93 3.51 -4.31
C MET A 113 18.23 3.49 -5.12
N ASP A 114 19.40 3.47 -4.47
CA ASP A 114 20.69 3.35 -5.16
C ASP A 114 20.88 1.94 -5.73
N GLY A 115 20.45 1.75 -6.98
CA GLY A 115 21.02 0.87 -8.01
C GLY A 115 21.15 -0.64 -7.73
N THR A 116 20.82 -1.10 -6.52
CA THR A 116 21.15 -2.44 -6.01
C THR A 116 19.88 -3.25 -5.78
N ASP A 117 19.54 -4.04 -6.79
CA ASP A 117 18.66 -5.22 -6.73
C ASP A 117 17.44 -5.05 -5.81
N ALA A 118 16.54 -4.15 -6.21
CA ALA A 118 15.31 -3.92 -5.46
C ALA A 118 14.50 -5.23 -5.36
N THR A 119 14.02 -5.53 -4.16
CA THR A 119 13.38 -6.82 -3.83
C THR A 119 12.07 -7.02 -4.60
N ASP A 120 11.57 -8.25 -4.70
CA ASP A 120 10.27 -8.50 -5.36
C ASP A 120 9.12 -7.76 -4.67
N SER A 121 9.20 -7.60 -3.34
CA SER A 121 8.22 -6.84 -2.55
C SER A 121 8.23 -5.34 -2.84
N GLU A 122 9.42 -4.73 -2.98
CA GLU A 122 9.57 -3.33 -3.37
C GLU A 122 8.97 -3.09 -4.74
N TRP A 123 9.26 -3.99 -5.68
CA TRP A 123 8.74 -3.87 -7.02
C TRP A 123 7.24 -4.07 -7.12
N PHE A 124 6.70 -5.01 -6.36
CA PHE A 124 5.26 -5.15 -6.24
C PHE A 124 4.61 -3.85 -5.72
N TYR A 125 5.20 -3.23 -4.68
CA TYR A 125 4.72 -1.96 -4.14
C TYR A 125 4.78 -0.84 -5.18
N VAL A 126 5.92 -0.64 -5.85
CA VAL A 126 6.09 0.40 -6.89
C VAL A 126 5.12 0.19 -8.05
N MET A 127 4.94 -1.05 -8.52
CA MET A 127 3.97 -1.36 -9.57
C MET A 127 2.52 -1.21 -9.12
N SER A 128 2.23 -1.21 -7.82
CA SER A 128 0.88 -1.00 -7.31
C SER A 128 0.40 0.44 -7.50
N LEU A 129 1.31 1.42 -7.53
CA LEU A 129 0.96 2.84 -7.76
C LEU A 129 0.25 3.06 -9.11
N THR A 130 0.51 2.22 -10.11
CA THR A 130 -0.09 2.33 -11.44
C THR A 130 -1.30 1.44 -11.64
N ARG A 131 -1.72 0.68 -10.62
CA ARG A 131 -2.87 -0.22 -10.72
C ARG A 131 -4.17 0.50 -10.38
N SER A 132 -5.22 0.05 -11.04
CA SER A 132 -6.60 0.40 -10.71
C SER A 132 -7.48 -0.84 -10.83
N PHE A 133 -8.59 -0.86 -10.09
CA PHE A 133 -9.49 -2.01 -10.02
C PHE A 133 -10.94 -1.56 -10.19
N PRO A 134 -11.67 -2.06 -11.18
CA PRO A 134 -13.11 -1.88 -11.25
C PRO A 134 -13.81 -2.55 -10.04
N PRO A 135 -14.99 -2.05 -9.63
CA PRO A 135 -15.81 -2.70 -8.62
C PRO A 135 -16.14 -4.13 -9.02
N GLY A 136 -16.00 -5.07 -8.08
CA GLY A 136 -16.28 -6.49 -8.30
C GLY A 136 -15.17 -7.27 -9.03
N ASP A 137 -14.15 -6.60 -9.56
CA ASP A 137 -13.03 -7.24 -10.23
C ASP A 137 -11.83 -7.47 -9.30
N GLY A 138 -11.13 -8.59 -9.51
CA GLY A 138 -10.03 -9.02 -8.65
C GLY A 138 -10.42 -9.20 -7.17
N ILE A 139 -9.42 -9.29 -6.28
CA ILE A 139 -9.65 -9.43 -4.83
C ILE A 139 -10.12 -8.10 -4.24
N LEU A 140 -9.49 -6.99 -4.62
CA LEU A 140 -9.80 -5.66 -4.08
C LEU A 140 -11.20 -5.18 -4.48
N GLY A 141 -11.59 -5.31 -5.75
CA GLY A 141 -12.92 -4.92 -6.20
C GLY A 141 -14.03 -5.77 -5.57
N LYS A 142 -13.79 -7.06 -5.34
CA LYS A 142 -14.73 -7.93 -4.60
C LYS A 142 -14.84 -7.54 -3.13
N ALA A 143 -13.73 -7.32 -2.44
CA ALA A 143 -13.74 -6.88 -1.04
C ALA A 143 -14.53 -5.58 -0.88
N TYR A 144 -14.31 -4.61 -1.77
CA TYR A 144 -15.01 -3.33 -1.77
C TYR A 144 -16.52 -3.47 -2.01
N THR A 145 -16.94 -4.21 -3.04
CA THR A 145 -18.36 -4.34 -3.39
C THR A 145 -19.17 -5.16 -2.39
N THR A 146 -18.53 -6.12 -1.72
CA THR A 146 -19.19 -6.97 -0.73
C THR A 146 -19.07 -6.45 0.70
N GLY A 147 -18.26 -5.43 0.95
CA GLY A 147 -17.95 -4.96 2.30
C GLY A 147 -17.26 -6.02 3.17
N SER A 148 -16.58 -7.00 2.55
CA SER A 148 -16.01 -8.16 3.23
C SER A 148 -14.51 -8.02 3.48
N LEU A 149 -14.05 -8.53 4.63
CA LEU A 149 -12.63 -8.72 4.91
C LEU A 149 -12.14 -9.99 4.24
N ILE A 150 -11.11 -9.87 3.39
CA ILE A 150 -10.48 -11.01 2.72
C ILE A 150 -9.04 -11.13 3.23
N TRP A 151 -8.70 -12.29 3.82
CA TRP A 151 -7.37 -12.59 4.35
C TRP A 151 -6.81 -13.82 3.61
N LEU A 152 -5.67 -13.65 2.93
CA LEU A 152 -5.01 -14.71 2.18
C LEU A 152 -3.68 -15.05 2.84
N THR A 153 -3.45 -16.34 3.12
CA THR A 153 -2.21 -16.81 3.77
C THR A 153 -1.63 -18.00 3.03
N GLY A 154 -0.29 -18.05 2.96
CA GLY A 154 0.44 -19.18 2.41
C GLY A 154 0.71 -19.09 0.90
N TRP A 155 1.57 -19.99 0.45
CA TRP A 155 1.81 -20.31 -0.95
C TRP A 155 1.24 -21.72 -1.20
N PRO A 156 0.60 -22.01 -2.36
CA PRO A 156 0.11 -23.36 -2.67
C PRO A 156 1.19 -24.44 -2.71
#